data_AF-A0A9E3GVJ7-F1
#
_entry.id   AF-A0A9E3GVJ7-F1
#
_cell.length_a   1.000
_cell.length_b   1.000
_cell.length_c   1.000
_cell.angle_alpha   90.00
_cell.angle_beta   90.00
_cell.angle_gamma   90.00
#
_symmetry.space_group_name_H-M   'P 1'
#
loop_
_entity.id
_entity.type
_entity.pdbx_description
1 polymer ?
#
loop_
_entity_poly.entity_id
_entity_poly.type
_entity_poly.pdbx_seq_one_letter_code
_entity_poly.pdbx_strand_id
1 'polypeptide(L)'
;MRWQLSSWWIAPIGALLLAALPLDSPARAAALAVCFAPPLPGGCDAEATVVDAIAAARRTVRMQIYAFTSRPILAALVAARRRGVVVRAIVDRGQFHDDRNDTRAVRRLAAAGVPVFVDSVPGLMHDKIMIVDDATVLTGSFNYTWSAEHRNAENLLTIRDPAVVGAYLRNWRARLAESRPLAGAADPPARPAAATRPAAEDPTGAVRGNRNTRIYQWPGCRYYDRIGMANRVAFPSAAAARAAGYRAARNCR
;
A
#
# COMPACT_ATOMS: atom_id res chain seq x y z
N MET A 1 -0.65 84.25 43.19
CA MET A 1 -1.30 83.17 43.97
C MET A 1 -1.43 81.96 43.06
N ARG A 2 -0.81 80.85 43.47
CA ARG A 2 -0.69 79.59 42.71
C ARG A 2 -2.00 78.80 42.83
N TRP A 3 -2.56 78.34 41.72
CA TRP A 3 -3.58 77.31 41.69
C TRP A 3 -2.96 76.02 41.14
N GLN A 4 -3.13 74.95 41.91
CA GLN A 4 -2.59 73.60 41.68
C GLN A 4 -3.36 72.90 40.56
N LEU A 5 -2.64 72.33 39.59
CA LEU A 5 -3.20 71.40 38.61
C LEU A 5 -3.20 70.00 39.22
N SER A 6 -4.37 69.36 39.27
CA SER A 6 -4.55 67.98 39.69
C SER A 6 -4.00 67.01 38.64
N SER A 7 -3.03 66.20 39.06
CA SER A 7 -2.47 65.11 38.27
C SER A 7 -3.41 63.89 38.28
N TRP A 8 -3.96 63.56 37.11
CA TRP A 8 -4.71 62.32 36.87
C TRP A 8 -3.71 61.19 36.58
N TRP A 9 -3.76 60.12 37.37
CA TRP A 9 -2.98 58.91 37.14
C TRP A 9 -3.73 58.04 36.12
N ILE A 10 -3.16 57.84 34.93
CA ILE A 10 -3.62 56.82 33.98
C ILE A 10 -2.95 55.51 34.36
N ALA A 11 -3.73 54.52 34.80
CA ALA A 11 -3.25 53.16 35.02
C ALA A 11 -2.94 52.49 33.67
N PRO A 12 -1.81 51.75 33.52
CA PRO A 12 -1.54 51.02 32.30
C PRO A 12 -2.46 49.80 32.20
N ILE A 13 -3.21 49.70 31.10
CA ILE A 13 -3.97 48.51 30.75
C ILE A 13 -2.95 47.40 30.44
N GLY A 14 -2.89 46.39 31.32
CA GLY A 14 -2.05 45.22 31.12
C GLY A 14 -2.43 44.47 29.85
N ALA A 15 -1.48 44.31 28.94
CA ALA A 15 -1.66 43.49 27.75
C ALA A 15 -1.76 42.02 28.17
N LEU A 16 -2.96 41.46 28.10
CA LEU A 16 -3.21 40.04 28.28
C LEU A 16 -2.65 39.29 27.06
N LEU A 17 -1.46 38.71 27.20
CA LEU A 17 -0.89 37.77 26.24
C LEU A 17 -1.75 36.49 26.24
N LEU A 18 -2.72 36.43 25.33
CA LEU A 18 -3.37 35.18 24.93
C LEU A 18 -2.29 34.26 24.34
N ALA A 19 -1.79 33.32 25.14
CA ALA A 19 -1.02 32.20 24.64
C ALA A 19 -1.90 31.44 23.64
N ALA A 20 -1.60 31.57 22.36
CA ALA A 20 -2.21 30.76 21.32
C ALA A 20 -1.84 29.31 21.59
N LEU A 21 -2.80 28.55 22.14
CA LEU A 21 -2.69 27.10 22.18
C LEU A 21 -2.49 26.61 20.74
N PRO A 22 -1.55 25.70 20.48
CA PRO A 22 -1.39 25.14 19.15
C PRO A 22 -2.73 24.49 18.78
N LEU A 23 -3.35 25.01 17.72
CA LEU A 23 -4.51 24.38 17.10
C LEU A 23 -4.13 22.94 16.81
N ASP A 24 -4.81 22.00 17.46
CA ASP A 24 -4.75 20.58 17.11
C ASP A 24 -4.87 20.49 15.59
N SER A 25 -3.83 19.94 14.96
CA SER A 25 -3.89 19.62 13.54
C SER A 25 -5.13 18.76 13.33
N PRO A 26 -6.05 19.10 12.41
CA PRO A 26 -7.27 18.31 12.24
C PRO A 26 -6.83 16.87 11.98
N ALA A 27 -7.20 15.97 12.90
CA ALA A 27 -7.06 14.54 12.69
C ALA A 27 -7.61 14.26 11.30
N ARG A 28 -6.75 13.79 10.41
CA ARG A 28 -7.08 13.59 8.99
C ARG A 28 -8.28 12.65 8.95
N ALA A 29 -9.47 13.20 8.67
CA ALA A 29 -10.73 12.49 8.83
C ALA A 29 -10.66 11.15 8.09
N ALA A 30 -11.09 10.08 8.76
CA ALA A 30 -11.22 8.76 8.16
C ALA A 30 -12.06 8.86 6.88
N ALA A 31 -11.50 8.41 5.75
CA ALA A 31 -12.28 8.34 4.51
C ALA A 31 -12.96 6.98 4.44
N LEU A 32 -14.29 6.99 4.47
CA LEU A 32 -15.17 5.83 4.32
C LEU A 32 -15.97 5.97 3.01
N ALA A 33 -15.99 4.91 2.21
CA ALA A 33 -16.89 4.77 1.06
C ALA A 33 -17.58 3.42 1.11
N VAL A 34 -18.78 3.32 0.53
CA VAL A 34 -19.59 2.08 0.51
C VAL A 34 -20.15 1.86 -0.89
N CYS A 35 -20.02 0.62 -1.38
CA CYS A 35 -20.63 0.11 -2.59
C CYS A 35 -21.59 -1.03 -2.24
N PHE A 36 -22.59 -1.25 -3.08
CA PHE A 36 -23.52 -2.37 -2.99
C PHE A 36 -23.50 -3.13 -4.31
N ALA A 37 -23.72 -4.44 -4.25
CA ALA A 37 -23.98 -5.28 -5.40
C ALA A 37 -25.38 -5.89 -5.24
N PRO A 38 -26.29 -5.79 -6.24
CA PRO A 38 -26.13 -4.96 -7.43
C PRO A 38 -26.03 -3.46 -7.06
N PRO A 39 -25.39 -2.63 -7.92
CA PRO A 39 -25.20 -1.22 -7.64
C PRO A 39 -26.53 -0.46 -7.62
N LEU A 40 -26.63 0.53 -6.73
CA LEU A 40 -27.68 1.55 -6.78
C LEU A 40 -27.54 2.38 -8.07
N PRO A 41 -28.60 3.06 -8.54
CA PRO A 41 -28.49 4.02 -9.65
C PRO A 41 -27.43 5.08 -9.34
N GLY A 42 -26.40 5.19 -10.20
CA GLY A 42 -25.24 6.07 -9.99
C GLY A 42 -24.27 5.63 -8.89
N GLY A 43 -24.47 4.44 -8.32
CA GLY A 43 -23.59 3.83 -7.33
C GLY A 43 -22.33 3.21 -7.95
N CYS A 44 -21.39 2.84 -7.10
CA CYS A 44 -20.16 2.16 -7.52
C CYS A 44 -20.36 0.65 -7.70
N ASP A 45 -19.60 0.10 -8.64
CA ASP A 45 -19.44 -1.34 -8.87
C ASP A 45 -18.43 -1.91 -7.85
N ALA A 46 -18.81 -2.95 -7.13
CA ALA A 46 -18.02 -3.47 -6.01
C ALA A 46 -16.80 -4.26 -6.51
N GLU A 47 -16.95 -5.13 -7.51
CA GLU A 47 -15.85 -5.86 -8.14
C GLU A 47 -14.80 -4.90 -8.73
N ALA A 48 -15.24 -3.87 -9.47
CA ALA A 48 -14.38 -2.85 -10.06
C ALA A 48 -13.65 -2.05 -8.96
N THR A 49 -14.34 -1.71 -7.86
CA THR A 49 -13.71 -1.03 -6.72
C THR A 49 -12.56 -1.86 -6.12
N VAL A 50 -12.75 -3.18 -5.98
CA VAL A 50 -11.68 -4.10 -5.55
C VAL A 50 -10.54 -4.15 -6.57
N VAL A 51 -10.85 -4.29 -7.86
CA VAL A 51 -9.87 -4.33 -8.95
C VAL A 51 -9.02 -3.06 -8.99
N ASP A 52 -9.63 -1.89 -8.88
CA ASP A 52 -8.96 -0.59 -8.90
C ASP A 52 -8.06 -0.39 -7.68
N ALA A 53 -8.51 -0.84 -6.50
CA ALA A 53 -7.68 -0.82 -5.30
C ALA A 53 -6.41 -1.68 -5.47
N ILE A 54 -6.53 -2.87 -6.07
CA ILE A 54 -5.38 -3.74 -6.38
C ILE A 54 -4.49 -3.11 -7.45
N ALA A 55 -5.09 -2.47 -8.47
CA ALA A 55 -4.35 -1.82 -9.55
C ALA A 55 -3.52 -0.63 -9.03
N ALA A 56 -4.06 0.15 -8.09
CA ALA A 56 -3.41 1.29 -7.47
C ALA A 56 -2.31 0.90 -6.44
N ALA A 57 -2.31 -0.35 -5.95
CA ALA A 57 -1.38 -0.83 -4.93
C ALA A 57 0.09 -0.70 -5.37
N ARG A 58 0.94 -0.20 -4.44
CA ARG A 58 2.37 0.07 -4.68
C ARG A 58 3.32 -0.83 -3.90
N ARG A 59 2.90 -1.36 -2.76
CA ARG A 59 3.75 -2.09 -1.81
C ARG A 59 3.20 -3.47 -1.48
N THR A 60 1.96 -3.54 -1.02
CA THR A 60 1.38 -4.77 -0.45
C THR A 60 -0.10 -4.92 -0.78
N VAL A 61 -0.52 -6.15 -1.06
CA VAL A 61 -1.93 -6.56 -1.07
C VAL A 61 -2.06 -7.82 -0.24
N ARG A 62 -2.92 -7.79 0.77
CA ARG A 62 -3.23 -8.95 1.63
C ARG A 62 -4.71 -9.27 1.49
N MET A 63 -5.05 -10.47 1.05
CA MET A 63 -6.43 -10.90 0.78
C MET A 63 -6.84 -12.02 1.74
N GLN A 64 -7.84 -11.80 2.60
CA GLN A 64 -8.46 -12.81 3.47
C GLN A 64 -9.85 -13.05 2.94
N ILE A 65 -10.09 -14.19 2.30
CA ILE A 65 -11.36 -14.38 1.59
C ILE A 65 -11.93 -15.77 1.79
N TYR A 66 -13.20 -15.81 2.20
CA TYR A 66 -13.96 -17.05 2.32
C TYR A 66 -14.09 -17.76 0.97
N ALA A 67 -14.69 -17.12 -0.04
CA ALA A 67 -14.89 -17.69 -1.37
C ALA A 67 -14.27 -16.82 -2.47
N PHE A 68 -13.59 -17.45 -3.44
CA PHE A 68 -12.87 -16.76 -4.50
C PHE A 68 -13.01 -17.45 -5.86
N THR A 69 -13.74 -16.82 -6.78
CA THR A 69 -13.94 -17.28 -8.18
C THR A 69 -13.88 -16.15 -9.22
N SER A 70 -13.80 -14.89 -8.79
CA SER A 70 -13.74 -13.72 -9.68
C SER A 70 -12.50 -13.75 -10.57
N ARG A 71 -12.72 -13.75 -11.89
CA ARG A 71 -11.65 -13.68 -12.89
C ARG A 71 -11.01 -12.29 -12.95
N PRO A 72 -11.77 -11.16 -12.86
CA PRO A 72 -11.18 -9.82 -12.81
C PRO A 72 -10.26 -9.62 -11.59
N ILE A 73 -10.71 -10.01 -10.39
CA ILE A 73 -9.89 -9.88 -9.17
C ILE A 73 -8.64 -10.77 -9.25
N LEU A 74 -8.77 -12.01 -9.75
CA LEU A 74 -7.61 -12.88 -10.02
C LEU A 74 -6.59 -12.22 -10.95
N ALA A 75 -7.04 -11.68 -12.07
CA ALA A 75 -6.16 -11.01 -13.04
C ALA A 75 -5.45 -9.80 -12.40
N ALA A 76 -6.18 -9.01 -11.61
CA ALA A 76 -5.63 -7.85 -10.91
C ALA A 76 -4.54 -8.23 -9.90
N LEU A 77 -4.75 -9.29 -9.10
CA LEU A 77 -3.77 -9.79 -8.13
C LEU A 77 -2.49 -10.29 -8.83
N VAL A 78 -2.64 -11.06 -9.91
CA VAL A 78 -1.51 -11.54 -10.72
C VAL A 78 -0.75 -10.37 -11.34
N ALA A 79 -1.46 -9.36 -11.86
CA ALA A 79 -0.85 -8.15 -12.39
C ALA A 79 -0.09 -7.38 -11.30
N ALA A 80 -0.66 -7.20 -10.12
CA ALA A 80 0.01 -6.55 -8.99
C ALA A 80 1.30 -7.27 -8.60
N ARG A 81 1.26 -8.61 -8.52
CA ARG A 81 2.45 -9.42 -8.27
C ARG A 81 3.52 -9.21 -9.34
N ARG A 82 3.15 -9.18 -10.62
CA ARG A 82 4.08 -8.91 -11.74
C ARG A 82 4.69 -7.51 -11.67
N ARG A 83 3.96 -6.51 -11.15
CA ARG A 83 4.48 -5.15 -10.88
C ARG A 83 5.47 -5.11 -9.70
N GLY A 84 5.65 -6.20 -8.96
CA GLY A 84 6.52 -6.29 -7.80
C GLY A 84 5.85 -5.95 -6.47
N VAL A 85 4.52 -5.82 -6.44
CA VAL A 85 3.74 -5.68 -5.20
C VAL A 85 3.81 -7.01 -4.44
N VAL A 86 3.98 -6.94 -3.12
CA VAL A 86 3.92 -8.13 -2.26
C VAL A 86 2.47 -8.52 -2.07
N VAL A 87 2.03 -9.53 -2.81
CA VAL A 87 0.68 -10.10 -2.72
C VAL A 87 0.71 -11.38 -1.88
N ARG A 88 -0.21 -11.52 -0.93
CA ARG A 88 -0.44 -12.74 -0.13
C ARG A 88 -1.94 -12.97 0.08
N ALA A 89 -2.34 -14.24 0.14
CA ALA A 89 -3.74 -14.62 0.33
C ALA A 89 -3.92 -15.65 1.46
N ILE A 90 -4.97 -15.50 2.26
CA ILE A 90 -5.48 -16.50 3.20
C ILE A 90 -6.88 -16.88 2.70
N VAL A 91 -7.13 -18.19 2.59
CA VAL A 91 -8.40 -18.76 2.11
C VAL A 91 -8.93 -19.77 3.11
N ASP A 92 -10.25 -19.95 3.11
CA ASP A 92 -10.91 -20.89 4.01
C ASP A 92 -10.67 -22.35 3.60
N ARG A 93 -10.35 -23.22 4.57
CA ARG A 93 -10.15 -24.66 4.33
C ARG A 93 -11.42 -25.37 3.86
N GLY A 94 -12.59 -24.92 4.32
CA GLY A 94 -13.89 -25.48 3.95
C GLY A 94 -14.15 -25.47 2.45
N GLN A 95 -13.54 -24.52 1.73
CA GLN A 95 -13.65 -24.44 0.27
C GLN A 95 -12.95 -25.57 -0.49
N PHE A 96 -12.10 -26.38 0.16
CA PHE A 96 -11.36 -27.47 -0.48
C PHE A 96 -11.98 -28.86 -0.28
N HIS A 97 -13.03 -28.99 0.53
CA HIS A 97 -13.59 -30.28 0.94
C HIS A 97 -14.76 -30.78 0.09
N ASP A 98 -15.29 -29.97 -0.83
CA ASP A 98 -16.47 -30.31 -1.62
C ASP A 98 -16.16 -30.12 -3.11
N ASP A 99 -16.48 -31.13 -3.93
CA ASP A 99 -16.38 -31.09 -5.40
C ASP A 99 -17.26 -29.98 -5.99
N ARG A 100 -18.20 -29.46 -5.20
CA ARG A 100 -19.06 -28.31 -5.53
C ARG A 100 -18.34 -26.96 -5.44
N ASN A 101 -17.22 -26.86 -4.73
CA ASN A 101 -16.53 -25.58 -4.52
C ASN A 101 -15.42 -25.34 -5.57
N ASP A 102 -15.58 -24.29 -6.37
CA ASP A 102 -14.62 -23.93 -7.41
C ASP A 102 -13.35 -23.28 -6.82
N THR A 103 -12.35 -24.11 -6.51
CA THR A 103 -11.02 -23.65 -6.05
C THR A 103 -10.07 -23.28 -7.20
N ARG A 104 -10.54 -23.24 -8.45
CA ARG A 104 -9.69 -23.01 -9.64
C ARG A 104 -9.02 -21.64 -9.60
N ALA A 105 -9.71 -20.60 -9.15
CA ALA A 105 -9.11 -19.27 -9.04
C ALA A 105 -7.98 -19.24 -7.98
N VAL A 106 -8.20 -19.89 -6.83
CA VAL A 106 -7.17 -20.04 -5.78
C VAL A 106 -5.94 -20.79 -6.31
N ARG A 107 -6.14 -21.93 -6.98
CA ARG A 107 -5.04 -22.72 -7.56
C ARG A 107 -4.29 -21.95 -8.65
N ARG A 108 -5.00 -21.19 -9.49
CA ARG A 108 -4.39 -20.31 -10.50
C ARG A 108 -3.59 -19.17 -9.89
N LEU A 109 -4.07 -18.58 -8.80
CA LEU A 109 -3.36 -17.55 -8.07
C LEU A 109 -2.03 -18.09 -7.51
N ALA A 110 -2.07 -19.27 -6.88
CA ALA A 110 -0.88 -19.97 -6.41
C ALA A 110 0.09 -20.30 -7.56
N ALA A 111 -0.41 -20.85 -8.67
CA ALA A 111 0.40 -21.15 -9.85
C ALA A 111 1.02 -19.90 -10.51
N ALA A 112 0.45 -18.72 -10.29
CA ALA A 112 1.00 -17.44 -10.73
C ALA A 112 2.09 -16.88 -9.76
N GLY A 113 2.52 -17.66 -8.77
CA GLY A 113 3.60 -17.31 -7.85
C GLY A 113 3.19 -16.36 -6.72
N VAL A 114 1.89 -16.29 -6.41
CA VAL A 114 1.37 -15.60 -5.22
C VAL A 114 1.30 -16.60 -4.06
N PRO A 115 1.93 -16.32 -2.91
CA PRO A 115 1.77 -17.15 -1.71
C PRO A 115 0.32 -17.18 -1.25
N VAL A 116 -0.25 -18.38 -1.18
CA VAL A 116 -1.61 -18.65 -0.69
C VAL A 116 -1.50 -19.56 0.52
N PHE A 117 -2.24 -19.21 1.58
CA PHE A 117 -2.29 -19.93 2.84
C PHE A 117 -3.73 -20.39 3.08
N VAL A 118 -3.87 -21.63 3.54
CA VAL A 118 -5.14 -22.22 3.94
C VAL A 118 -5.28 -22.08 5.44
N ASP A 119 -6.34 -21.40 5.85
CA ASP A 119 -6.65 -21.17 7.25
C ASP A 119 -6.92 -22.49 7.98
N SER A 120 -6.27 -22.72 9.12
CA SER A 120 -6.39 -23.99 9.87
C SER A 120 -7.12 -23.87 11.20
N VAL A 121 -7.64 -22.68 11.55
CA VAL A 121 -8.35 -22.51 12.82
C VAL A 121 -9.74 -23.15 12.73
N PRO A 122 -10.26 -23.77 13.81
CA PRO A 122 -11.59 -24.37 13.80
C PRO A 122 -12.71 -23.40 13.39
N GLY A 123 -13.75 -23.92 12.74
CA GLY A 123 -14.82 -23.12 12.14
C GLY A 123 -14.52 -22.69 10.70
N LEU A 124 -15.35 -21.78 10.18
CA LEU A 124 -15.18 -21.15 8.88
C LEU A 124 -14.38 -19.86 9.01
N MET A 125 -13.39 -19.64 8.14
CA MET A 125 -12.82 -18.32 7.89
C MET A 125 -13.77 -17.57 6.96
N HIS A 126 -14.82 -16.96 7.53
CA HIS A 126 -15.89 -16.33 6.75
C HIS A 126 -15.64 -14.84 6.44
N ASP A 127 -14.41 -14.38 6.58
CA ASP A 127 -14.04 -12.99 6.30
C ASP A 127 -13.98 -12.70 4.79
N LYS A 128 -14.20 -11.43 4.45
CA LYS A 128 -13.98 -10.89 3.11
C LYS A 128 -13.21 -9.58 3.22
N ILE A 129 -11.90 -9.67 3.27
CA ILE A 129 -11.01 -8.56 3.60
C ILE A 129 -9.93 -8.44 2.53
N MET A 130 -9.66 -7.22 2.10
CA MET A 130 -8.44 -6.88 1.38
C MET A 130 -7.76 -5.67 2.04
N ILE A 131 -6.48 -5.83 2.38
CA ILE A 131 -5.66 -4.76 2.94
C ILE A 131 -4.63 -4.33 1.89
N VAL A 132 -4.74 -3.08 1.44
CA VAL A 132 -3.88 -2.49 0.42
C VAL A 132 -2.93 -1.49 1.07
N ASP A 133 -1.63 -1.68 0.80
CA ASP A 133 -0.52 -0.80 1.21
C ASP A 133 -0.47 -0.43 2.70
N ASP A 134 -1.00 -1.29 3.58
CA ASP A 134 -1.13 -1.03 5.03
C ASP A 134 -1.88 0.29 5.34
N ALA A 135 -2.75 0.74 4.43
CA ALA A 135 -3.40 2.05 4.50
C ALA A 135 -4.90 2.04 4.15
N THR A 136 -5.36 1.04 3.40
CA THR A 136 -6.77 0.88 3.04
C THR A 136 -7.23 -0.53 3.35
N VAL A 137 -8.41 -0.67 3.96
CA VAL A 137 -9.12 -1.94 4.08
C VAL A 137 -10.35 -1.89 3.19
N LEU A 138 -10.55 -2.92 2.39
CA LEU A 138 -11.82 -3.23 1.75
C LEU A 138 -12.43 -4.41 2.49
N THR A 139 -13.67 -4.28 2.95
CA THR A 139 -14.36 -5.32 3.73
C THR A 139 -15.88 -5.20 3.57
N GLY A 140 -16.64 -6.18 4.04
CA GLY A 140 -18.10 -6.18 3.96
C GLY A 140 -18.62 -7.61 3.85
N SER A 141 -19.75 -7.79 3.19
CA SER A 141 -20.28 -9.13 2.90
C SER A 141 -19.74 -9.71 1.58
N PHE A 142 -19.21 -8.85 0.70
CA PHE A 142 -18.81 -9.16 -0.67
C PHE A 142 -17.68 -10.21 -0.78
N ASN A 143 -18.04 -11.45 -1.10
CA ASN A 143 -17.06 -12.46 -1.50
C ASN A 143 -16.43 -12.10 -2.85
N TYR A 144 -15.24 -12.62 -3.16
CA TYR A 144 -14.58 -12.34 -4.44
C TYR A 144 -15.00 -13.36 -5.49
N THR A 145 -16.30 -13.47 -5.71
CA THR A 145 -16.92 -14.42 -6.64
C THR A 145 -17.71 -13.68 -7.70
N TRP A 146 -17.89 -14.31 -8.86
CA TRP A 146 -18.78 -13.74 -9.88
C TRP A 146 -20.21 -13.56 -9.36
N SER A 147 -20.70 -14.48 -8.52
CA SER A 147 -22.04 -14.41 -7.93
C SER A 147 -22.23 -13.24 -6.97
N ALA A 148 -21.19 -12.82 -6.25
CA ALA A 148 -21.28 -11.70 -5.31
C ALA A 148 -21.66 -10.40 -6.04
N GLU A 149 -21.10 -10.17 -7.22
CA GLU A 149 -21.42 -9.00 -8.05
C GLU A 149 -22.74 -9.15 -8.82
N HIS A 150 -23.01 -10.33 -9.39
CA HIS A 150 -24.06 -10.47 -10.39
C HIS A 150 -25.34 -11.16 -9.91
N ARG A 151 -25.33 -11.80 -8.73
CA ARG A 151 -26.46 -12.64 -8.26
C ARG A 151 -26.88 -12.40 -6.81
N ASN A 152 -26.00 -11.90 -5.97
CA ASN A 152 -26.25 -11.71 -4.54
C ASN A 152 -26.48 -10.24 -4.21
N ALA A 153 -27.17 -9.99 -3.10
CA ALA A 153 -27.19 -8.70 -2.44
C ALA A 153 -26.00 -8.62 -1.47
N GLU A 154 -25.02 -7.77 -1.76
CA GLU A 154 -23.77 -7.65 -1.02
C GLU A 154 -23.40 -6.19 -0.78
N ASN A 155 -22.52 -5.94 0.19
CA ASN A 155 -21.92 -4.63 0.42
C ASN A 155 -20.38 -4.72 0.48
N LEU A 156 -19.74 -3.61 0.11
CA LEU A 156 -18.31 -3.42 0.16
C LEU A 156 -17.99 -2.03 0.72
N LEU A 157 -17.32 -1.98 1.86
CA LEU A 157 -16.78 -0.79 2.49
C LEU A 157 -15.33 -0.61 2.08
N THR A 158 -14.94 0.61 1.72
CA THR A 158 -13.54 1.04 1.61
C THR A 158 -13.21 1.99 2.75
N ILE A 159 -12.29 1.59 3.61
CA ILE A 159 -11.97 2.29 4.86
C ILE A 159 -10.51 2.72 4.85
N ARG A 160 -10.27 4.02 5.05
CA ARG A 160 -8.94 4.63 5.22
C ARG A 160 -8.85 5.30 6.58
N ASP A 161 -8.80 4.46 7.60
CA ASP A 161 -8.59 4.85 9.00
C ASP A 161 -7.42 4.03 9.56
N PRO A 162 -6.33 4.66 10.05
CA PRO A 162 -5.17 3.94 10.54
C PRO A 162 -5.45 2.98 11.69
N ALA A 163 -6.41 3.30 12.58
CA ALA A 163 -6.75 2.45 13.72
C ALA A 163 -7.51 1.20 13.25
N VAL A 164 -8.47 1.37 12.34
CA VAL A 164 -9.22 0.25 11.73
C VAL A 164 -8.27 -0.63 10.91
N VAL A 165 -7.45 -0.03 10.04
CA VAL A 165 -6.45 -0.76 9.24
C VAL A 165 -5.49 -1.54 10.14
N GLY A 166 -5.04 -0.92 11.24
CA GLY A 166 -4.20 -1.57 12.25
C GLY A 166 -4.87 -2.79 12.89
N ALA A 167 -6.17 -2.72 13.20
CA ALA A 167 -6.93 -3.84 13.76
C ALA A 167 -7.02 -5.01 12.76
N TYR A 168 -7.36 -4.74 11.51
CA TYR A 168 -7.41 -5.75 10.45
C TYR A 168 -6.03 -6.37 10.18
N LEU A 169 -4.96 -5.58 10.20
CA LEU A 169 -3.60 -6.10 10.05
C LEU A 169 -3.18 -7.02 11.22
N ARG A 170 -3.61 -6.72 12.46
CA ARG A 170 -3.37 -7.60 13.61
C ARG A 170 -4.09 -8.92 13.44
N ASN A 171 -5.37 -8.90 13.06
CA ASN A 171 -6.14 -10.10 12.78
C ASN A 171 -5.49 -10.93 11.65
N TRP A 172 -5.20 -10.32 10.50
CA TRP A 172 -4.54 -10.97 9.37
C TRP A 172 -3.25 -11.71 9.78
N ARG A 173 -2.38 -11.06 10.57
CA ARG A 173 -1.13 -11.66 11.02
C ARG A 173 -1.36 -12.85 11.95
N ALA A 174 -2.32 -12.73 12.87
CA ALA A 174 -2.70 -13.83 13.76
C ALA A 174 -3.26 -15.02 12.96
N ARG A 175 -4.14 -14.77 11.98
CA ARG A 175 -4.66 -15.81 11.08
C ARG A 175 -3.57 -16.46 10.25
N LEU A 176 -2.65 -15.66 9.71
CA LEU A 176 -1.54 -16.17 8.91
C LEU A 176 -0.63 -17.11 9.72
N ALA A 177 -0.36 -16.79 10.99
CA ALA A 177 0.48 -17.61 11.86
C ALA A 177 -0.11 -19.02 12.10
N GLU A 178 -1.44 -19.12 12.11
CA GLU A 178 -2.18 -20.38 12.26
C GLU A 178 -2.49 -21.06 10.91
N SER A 179 -2.11 -20.45 9.79
CA SER A 179 -2.42 -20.96 8.44
C SER A 179 -1.30 -21.84 7.89
N ARG A 180 -1.66 -22.75 6.98
CA ARG A 180 -0.69 -23.62 6.28
C ARG A 180 -0.53 -23.17 4.83
N PRO A 181 0.68 -23.11 4.26
CA PRO A 181 0.85 -22.82 2.84
C PRO A 181 0.07 -23.84 1.98
N LEU A 182 -0.61 -23.36 0.95
CA LEU A 182 -1.20 -24.24 -0.06
C LEU A 182 -0.06 -24.93 -0.81
N ALA A 183 -0.10 -26.26 -0.95
CA ALA A 183 0.95 -27.04 -1.59
C ALA A 183 1.32 -26.47 -2.97
N GLY A 184 2.62 -26.25 -3.22
CA GLY A 184 3.14 -25.60 -4.42
C GLY A 184 3.25 -24.08 -4.36
N ALA A 185 2.67 -23.42 -3.35
CA ALA A 185 2.84 -21.99 -3.07
C ALA A 185 3.92 -21.79 -2.00
N ALA A 186 5.19 -22.00 -2.36
CA ALA A 186 6.28 -21.59 -1.47
C ALA A 186 6.30 -20.06 -1.39
N ASP A 187 6.41 -19.52 -0.17
CA ASP A 187 6.78 -18.13 0.05
C ASP A 187 8.19 -17.97 -0.55
N PRO A 188 8.41 -17.18 -1.62
CA PRO A 188 9.78 -16.76 -1.90
C PRO A 188 10.27 -16.05 -0.65
N PRO A 189 11.56 -16.23 -0.27
CA PRO A 189 12.09 -15.69 0.98
C PRO A 189 11.63 -14.25 1.11
N ALA A 190 11.02 -13.94 2.26
CA ALA A 190 10.56 -12.59 2.56
C ALA A 190 11.67 -11.65 2.12
N ARG A 191 11.39 -10.77 1.14
CA ARG A 191 12.35 -9.73 0.79
C ARG A 191 12.58 -9.03 2.13
N PRO A 192 13.81 -9.03 2.68
CA PRO A 192 14.03 -8.59 4.04
C PRO A 192 13.36 -7.23 4.17
N ALA A 193 12.54 -7.09 5.23
CA ALA A 193 11.97 -5.80 5.63
C ALA A 193 13.09 -4.80 5.44
N ALA A 194 12.86 -3.79 4.58
CA ALA A 194 13.93 -2.97 4.03
C ALA A 194 14.93 -2.66 5.13
N ALA A 195 16.02 -3.42 5.17
CA ALA A 195 17.15 -3.06 5.97
C ALA A 195 17.45 -1.68 5.43
N THR A 196 17.52 -0.70 6.32
CA THR A 196 18.22 0.53 6.03
C THR A 196 19.58 0.06 5.56
N ARG A 197 19.74 -0.10 4.24
CA ARG A 197 21.02 -0.43 3.67
C ARG A 197 21.92 0.66 4.21
N PRO A 198 23.09 0.34 4.78
CA PRO A 198 24.09 1.38 4.91
C PRO A 198 24.17 2.01 3.52
N ALA A 199 24.09 3.34 3.47
CA ALA A 199 24.21 4.06 2.21
C ALA A 199 25.40 3.43 1.49
N ALA A 200 25.17 2.88 0.29
CA ALA A 200 26.30 2.44 -0.51
C ALA A 200 27.24 3.64 -0.56
N GLU A 201 28.48 3.46 -0.10
CA GLU A 201 29.43 4.56 -0.05
C GLU A 201 29.40 5.27 -1.40
N ASP A 202 29.19 6.59 -1.34
CA ASP A 202 29.09 7.36 -2.55
C ASP A 202 30.35 7.13 -3.39
N PRO A 203 30.21 6.89 -4.71
CA PRO A 203 31.37 6.67 -5.53
C PRO A 203 32.30 7.89 -5.43
N THR A 204 33.53 7.62 -5.03
CA THR A 204 34.57 8.64 -4.95
C THR A 204 34.99 9.01 -6.37
N GLY A 205 34.62 10.22 -6.81
CA GLY A 205 35.04 10.78 -8.09
C GLY A 205 33.91 11.03 -9.09
N ALA A 206 34.30 11.27 -10.35
CA ALA A 206 33.40 11.73 -11.40
C ALA A 206 32.38 10.67 -11.81
N VAL A 207 31.13 11.11 -12.00
CA VAL A 207 30.00 10.26 -12.40
C VAL A 207 29.38 10.74 -13.71
N ARG A 208 28.71 9.85 -14.44
CA ARG A 208 28.01 10.16 -15.70
C ARG A 208 26.51 10.01 -15.54
N GLY A 209 25.78 11.08 -15.78
CA GLY A 209 24.33 11.12 -15.90
C GLY A 209 23.82 10.85 -17.31
N ASN A 210 22.61 10.32 -17.40
CA ASN A 210 21.80 10.33 -18.60
C ASN A 210 20.71 11.41 -18.47
N ARG A 211 20.74 12.43 -19.33
CA ARG A 211 19.84 13.60 -19.23
C ARG A 211 18.36 13.28 -19.33
N ASN A 212 17.99 12.22 -20.04
CA ASN A 212 16.59 11.82 -20.26
C ASN A 212 16.02 11.10 -19.05
N THR A 213 16.80 10.16 -18.49
CA THR A 213 16.33 9.34 -17.35
C THR A 213 16.61 10.00 -16.00
N ARG A 214 17.46 11.03 -15.97
CA ARG A 214 17.99 11.63 -14.74
C ARG A 214 18.65 10.58 -13.83
N ILE A 215 19.32 9.59 -14.43
CA ILE A 215 20.05 8.54 -13.71
C ILE A 215 21.55 8.74 -13.90
N TYR A 216 22.34 8.75 -12.83
CA TYR A 216 23.81 8.75 -12.89
C TYR A 216 24.43 7.40 -12.51
N GLN A 217 25.60 7.14 -13.08
CA GLN A 217 26.41 5.92 -12.95
C GLN A 217 27.88 6.32 -12.75
N TRP A 218 28.70 5.46 -12.16
CA TRP A 218 30.13 5.66 -11.95
C TRP A 218 30.96 4.59 -12.68
N PRO A 219 32.28 4.80 -12.86
CA PRO A 219 33.16 3.79 -13.47
C PRO A 219 33.01 2.44 -12.75
N GLY A 220 32.83 1.35 -13.52
CA GLY A 220 32.54 0.01 -13.00
C GLY A 220 31.06 -0.41 -13.09
N CYS A 221 30.13 0.52 -13.33
CA CYS A 221 28.74 0.14 -13.56
C CYS A 221 28.54 -0.56 -14.91
N ARG A 222 27.70 -1.61 -14.92
CA ARG A 222 27.36 -2.43 -16.10
C ARG A 222 26.95 -1.64 -17.36
N TYR A 223 26.36 -0.45 -17.21
CA TYR A 223 25.89 0.37 -18.32
C TYR A 223 26.56 1.75 -18.39
N TYR A 224 27.69 1.94 -17.69
CA TYR A 224 28.38 3.22 -17.59
C TYR A 224 28.76 3.77 -18.99
N ASP A 225 29.33 2.93 -19.85
CA ASP A 225 29.75 3.33 -21.19
C ASP A 225 28.65 3.25 -22.24
N ARG A 226 27.49 2.68 -21.90
CA ARG A 226 26.34 2.54 -22.80
C ARG A 226 25.44 3.78 -22.82
N ILE A 227 25.75 4.81 -22.02
CA ILE A 227 25.09 6.11 -22.14
C ILE A 227 25.56 6.77 -23.43
N GLY A 228 24.70 6.78 -24.45
CA GLY A 228 24.99 7.42 -25.74
C GLY A 228 25.42 8.89 -25.57
N MET A 229 26.39 9.33 -26.39
CA MET A 229 27.04 10.64 -26.25
C MET A 229 26.04 11.80 -26.16
N ALA A 230 25.00 11.80 -27.00
CA ALA A 230 23.98 12.85 -27.02
C ALA A 230 23.22 13.01 -25.68
N ASN A 231 23.11 11.93 -24.91
CA ASN A 231 22.37 11.90 -23.65
C ASN A 231 23.27 11.96 -22.41
N ARG A 232 24.58 11.97 -22.59
CA ARG A 232 25.56 11.94 -21.51
C ARG A 232 25.70 13.33 -20.86
N VAL A 233 25.81 13.35 -19.54
CA VAL A 233 26.13 14.53 -18.72
C VAL A 233 27.22 14.12 -17.73
N ALA A 234 28.31 14.85 -17.65
CA ALA A 234 29.37 14.58 -16.68
C ALA A 234 29.14 15.37 -15.39
N PHE A 235 29.39 14.74 -14.25
CA PHE A 235 29.37 15.39 -12.95
C PHE A 235 30.69 15.12 -12.22
N PRO A 236 31.23 16.10 -11.48
CA PRO A 236 32.49 15.92 -10.74
C PRO A 236 32.34 14.96 -9.55
N SER A 237 31.11 14.76 -9.05
CA SER A 237 30.81 13.84 -7.96
C SER A 237 29.34 13.39 -7.99
N ALA A 238 29.05 12.31 -7.25
CA ALA A 238 27.68 11.87 -7.01
C ALA A 238 26.81 12.95 -6.33
N ALA A 239 27.40 13.75 -5.44
CA ALA A 239 26.73 14.88 -4.79
C ALA A 239 26.30 15.95 -5.80
N ALA A 240 27.18 16.32 -6.74
CA ALA A 240 26.85 17.28 -7.80
C ALA A 240 25.74 16.77 -8.73
N ALA A 241 25.75 15.47 -9.05
CA ALA A 241 24.68 14.85 -9.84
C ALA A 241 23.32 14.93 -9.12
N ARG A 242 23.28 14.66 -7.81
CA ARG A 242 22.05 14.76 -7.00
C ARG A 242 21.56 16.18 -6.85
N ALA A 243 22.46 17.15 -6.64
CA ALA A 243 22.10 18.57 -6.62
C ALA A 243 21.45 19.02 -7.94
N ALA A 244 21.88 18.44 -9.07
CA ALA A 244 21.26 18.64 -10.38
C ALA A 244 19.98 17.81 -10.63
N GLY A 245 19.46 17.11 -9.61
CA GLY A 245 18.23 16.32 -9.67
C GLY A 245 18.38 14.90 -10.23
N TYR A 246 19.59 14.35 -10.31
CA TYR A 246 19.83 12.99 -10.80
C TYR A 246 19.82 11.97 -9.65
N ARG A 247 19.40 10.74 -9.97
CA ARG A 247 19.31 9.62 -9.03
C ARG A 247 20.34 8.56 -9.38
N ALA A 248 20.88 7.84 -8.39
CA ALA A 248 21.85 6.77 -8.64
C ALA A 248 21.19 5.61 -9.41
N ALA A 249 21.93 4.98 -10.33
CA ALA A 249 21.45 3.78 -11.01
C ALA A 249 21.41 2.59 -10.03
N ARG A 250 20.26 1.91 -9.97
CA ARG A 250 20.01 0.81 -9.01
C ARG A 250 20.86 -0.45 -9.25
N ASN A 251 21.44 -0.55 -10.44
CA ASN A 251 22.26 -1.67 -10.90
C ASN A 251 23.76 -1.39 -10.82
N CYS A 252 24.15 -0.21 -10.33
CA CYS A 252 25.51 0.07 -9.89
C CYS A 252 25.65 -0.40 -8.44
N ARG A 253 26.46 -1.42 -8.20
CA ARG A 253 26.78 -1.95 -6.88
C ARG A 253 28.26 -1.82 -6.65
#